data_AF-K1RB65-F1
#
_entry.id   AF-K1RB65-F1
#
_cell.length_a   1.000
_cell.length_b   1.000
_cell.length_c   1.000
_cell.angle_alpha   90.00
_cell.angle_beta   90.00
_cell.angle_gamma   90.00
#
_symmetry.space_group_name_H-M   'P 1'
#
loop_
_entity.id
_entity.type
_entity.pdbx_description
1 polymer ?
#
loop_
_entity_poly.entity_id
_entity_poly.type
_entity_poly.pdbx_seq_one_letter_code
_entity_poly.pdbx_strand_id
1 'polypeptide(L)'
;MANRSRLFYLFTKMYRSQKRVVSLSSSSPQTIVTNVAPIACPLQGGQDSLDKSFEQNKDQQPLTPSVKAFDNIPGPKGLPIVGTLLDYMKKDGLPFNKLYKVYRQRSLQYGPVFKEKLANFTTVVISDPAEYNKVVRAEGKYPLRRDVEPWFLYREKRKMGQGLVNS
;
A
#
# COMPACT_ATOMS: atom_id res chain seq x y z
N MET A 1 -15.65 12.95 34.64
CA MET A 1 -14.79 11.73 34.67
C MET A 1 -14.61 11.13 33.26
N ALA A 2 -14.12 11.88 32.27
CA ALA A 2 -14.09 11.43 30.86
C ALA A 2 -12.69 11.21 30.26
N ASN A 3 -11.62 11.24 31.07
CA ASN A 3 -10.25 11.37 30.54
C ASN A 3 -9.40 10.08 30.62
N ARG A 4 -9.69 9.16 31.55
CA ARG A 4 -8.90 7.92 31.71
C ARG A 4 -9.11 6.91 30.58
N SER A 5 -10.35 6.73 30.12
CA SER A 5 -10.72 5.81 29.05
C SER A 5 -10.21 6.27 27.68
N ARG A 6 -10.21 7.58 27.40
CA ARG A 6 -9.67 8.14 26.15
C ARG A 6 -8.14 8.07 26.10
N LEU A 7 -7.47 8.34 27.23
CA LEU A 7 -6.01 8.21 27.34
C LEU A 7 -5.56 6.75 27.20
N PHE A 8 -6.31 5.81 27.77
CA PHE A 8 -6.04 4.37 27.65
C PHE A 8 -6.28 3.85 26.22
N TYR A 9 -7.33 4.33 25.54
CA TYR A 9 -7.57 4.04 24.12
C TYR A 9 -6.47 4.60 23.22
N LEU A 10 -6.02 5.84 23.46
CA LEU A 10 -4.89 6.44 22.73
C LEU A 10 -3.58 5.68 22.97
N PHE A 11 -3.30 5.29 24.21
CA PHE A 11 -2.12 4.47 24.55
C PHE A 11 -2.16 3.11 23.86
N THR A 12 -3.27 2.37 23.98
CA THR A 12 -3.40 1.04 23.35
C THR A 12 -3.37 1.12 21.81
N LYS A 13 -3.96 2.16 21.20
CA LYS A 13 -3.88 2.40 19.75
C LYS A 13 -2.45 2.78 19.30
N MET A 14 -1.69 3.53 20.11
CA MET A 14 -0.31 3.94 19.83
C MET A 14 0.68 2.76 19.88
N TYR A 15 0.51 1.84 20.83
CA TYR A 15 1.38 0.66 20.97
C TYR A 15 0.94 -0.56 20.15
N ARG A 16 -0.24 -0.53 19.53
CA ARG A 16 -0.72 -1.62 18.67
C ARG A 16 0.10 -1.67 17.38
N SER A 17 0.73 -2.81 17.11
CA SER A 17 1.46 -3.04 15.86
C SER A 17 0.49 -2.96 14.67
N GLN A 18 0.74 -2.00 13.77
CA GLN A 18 -0.08 -1.80 12.58
C GLN A 18 0.55 -2.55 11.40
N LYS A 19 -0.18 -3.46 10.77
CA LYS A 19 0.22 -4.13 9.51
C LYS A 19 -0.45 -3.43 8.34
N ARG A 20 0.27 -3.15 7.26
CA ARG A 20 -0.25 -2.47 6.06
C ARG A 20 0.32 -3.08 4.78
N VAL A 21 -0.42 -3.04 3.69
CA VAL A 21 0.09 -3.29 2.33
C VAL A 21 0.18 -1.97 1.55
N VAL A 22 1.26 -1.71 0.80
CA VAL A 22 1.44 -0.51 -0.06
C VAL A 22 1.86 -0.94 -1.45
N SER A 23 1.26 -0.37 -2.49
CA SER A 23 1.65 -0.58 -3.89
C SER A 23 2.46 0.57 -4.46
N LEU A 24 3.42 0.26 -5.34
CA LEU A 24 4.32 1.25 -5.97
C LEU A 24 4.41 1.13 -7.49
N SER A 25 3.49 0.43 -8.16
CA SER A 25 3.58 0.23 -9.60
C SER A 25 3.57 1.56 -10.36
N SER A 26 4.67 1.90 -11.03
CA SER A 26 4.71 3.02 -11.97
C SER A 26 4.22 2.54 -13.33
N SER A 27 3.16 3.13 -13.86
CA SER A 27 2.78 2.97 -15.27
C SER A 27 3.88 3.55 -16.16
N SER A 28 4.43 2.76 -17.10
CA SER A 28 5.37 3.29 -18.10
C SER A 28 4.63 4.18 -19.11
N PRO A 29 5.16 5.36 -19.48
CA PRO A 29 4.61 6.15 -20.56
C PRO A 29 5.06 5.60 -21.93
N GLN A 30 4.10 5.33 -22.83
CA GLN A 30 4.35 5.03 -24.25
C GLN A 30 4.30 6.34 -25.06
N THR A 31 5.17 6.45 -26.06
CA THR A 31 5.43 7.65 -26.86
C THR A 31 4.46 7.83 -28.06
N ILE A 32 4.06 9.08 -28.25
CA ILE A 32 3.27 9.85 -29.25
C ILE A 32 3.09 9.29 -30.69
N VAL A 33 1.87 9.40 -31.25
CA VAL A 33 1.62 9.74 -32.68
C VAL A 33 0.47 10.76 -32.80
N THR A 34 0.73 11.82 -33.56
CA THR A 34 -0.14 12.94 -33.93
C THR A 34 -1.12 12.58 -35.06
N ASN A 35 -2.42 12.84 -34.88
CA ASN A 35 -3.29 13.43 -35.92
C ASN A 35 -4.68 13.78 -35.34
N VAL A 36 -5.17 14.97 -35.65
CA VAL A 36 -6.46 15.51 -35.19
C VAL A 36 -7.50 15.34 -36.30
N ALA A 37 -8.57 14.59 -36.02
CA ALA A 37 -9.85 14.58 -36.74
C ALA A 37 -10.96 14.00 -35.82
N PRO A 38 -12.24 14.24 -36.12
CA PRO A 38 -13.21 14.97 -35.29
C PRO A 38 -13.70 14.22 -34.03
N ILE A 39 -14.24 14.99 -33.09
CA ILE A 39 -14.74 14.54 -31.78
C ILE A 39 -15.96 13.63 -31.96
N ALA A 40 -15.71 12.33 -32.09
CA ALA A 40 -16.62 11.25 -31.74
C ALA A 40 -16.00 10.49 -30.57
N CYS A 41 -16.81 10.12 -29.56
CA CYS A 41 -16.32 9.49 -28.34
C CYS A 41 -15.56 8.19 -28.70
N PRO A 42 -14.23 8.12 -28.52
CA PRO A 42 -13.41 7.06 -29.11
C PRO A 42 -13.45 5.75 -28.29
N LEU A 43 -14.47 5.55 -27.45
CA LEU A 43 -14.53 4.45 -26.48
C LEU A 43 -15.62 3.39 -26.76
N GLN A 44 -16.14 3.29 -27.98
CA GLN A 44 -17.07 2.21 -28.32
C GLN A 44 -16.42 0.87 -28.75
N GLY A 45 -15.08 0.75 -28.76
CA GLY A 45 -14.41 -0.46 -29.28
C GLY A 45 -13.28 -1.07 -28.43
N GLY A 46 -13.10 -0.61 -27.19
CA GLY A 46 -11.91 -0.95 -26.39
C GLY A 46 -12.10 -1.94 -25.24
N GLN A 47 -13.30 -2.50 -25.06
CA GLN A 47 -13.55 -3.48 -23.99
C GLN A 47 -13.02 -4.86 -24.37
N ASP A 48 -13.20 -5.28 -25.63
CA ASP A 48 -12.81 -6.62 -26.09
C ASP A 48 -11.29 -6.90 -26.02
N SER A 49 -10.42 -5.87 -26.04
CA SER A 49 -8.96 -6.03 -25.98
C SER A 49 -8.40 -5.94 -24.54
N LEU A 50 -9.03 -5.15 -23.67
CA LEU A 50 -8.73 -5.13 -22.24
C LEU A 50 -9.24 -6.41 -21.57
N ASP A 51 -10.44 -6.86 -21.89
CA ASP A 51 -11.00 -8.08 -21.33
C ASP A 51 -10.20 -9.32 -21.77
N LYS A 52 -9.69 -9.36 -23.01
CA LYS A 52 -8.79 -10.45 -23.47
C LYS A 52 -7.43 -10.48 -22.76
N SER A 53 -6.91 -9.32 -22.36
CA SER A 53 -5.66 -9.26 -21.56
C SER A 53 -5.88 -9.58 -20.08
N PHE A 54 -7.10 -9.40 -19.56
CA PHE A 54 -7.51 -9.86 -18.24
C PHE A 54 -7.94 -11.34 -18.19
N GLU A 55 -8.44 -11.91 -19.29
CA GLU A 55 -8.84 -13.33 -19.39
C GLU A 55 -7.71 -14.28 -19.76
N GLN A 56 -6.63 -13.84 -20.43
CA GLN A 56 -5.46 -14.69 -20.67
C GLN A 56 -4.68 -15.06 -19.39
N ASN A 57 -5.03 -14.50 -18.24
CA ASN A 57 -4.44 -14.80 -16.94
C ASN A 57 -5.39 -15.56 -16.01
N LYS A 58 -6.29 -16.38 -16.57
CA LYS A 58 -7.27 -17.16 -15.80
C LYS A 58 -6.81 -18.58 -15.47
N ASP A 59 -5.80 -19.11 -16.15
CA ASP A 59 -5.33 -20.48 -15.94
C ASP A 59 -3.86 -20.53 -15.55
N GLN A 60 -3.62 -20.49 -14.24
CA GLN A 60 -2.57 -21.22 -13.50
C GLN A 60 -2.49 -20.62 -12.09
N GLN A 61 -3.36 -21.08 -11.20
CA GLN A 61 -2.99 -21.18 -9.78
C GLN A 61 -2.37 -22.57 -9.62
N PRO A 62 -1.04 -22.71 -9.54
CA PRO A 62 -0.43 -23.99 -9.23
C PRO A 62 -0.85 -24.40 -7.81
N LEU A 63 -1.27 -25.66 -7.70
CA LEU A 63 -1.43 -26.48 -6.51
C LEU A 63 -0.87 -25.83 -5.23
N THR A 64 -1.78 -25.50 -4.31
CA THR A 64 -1.56 -24.82 -3.01
C THR A 64 -0.13 -24.94 -2.49
N PRO A 65 0.76 -23.97 -2.78
CA PRO A 65 2.02 -23.88 -2.07
C PRO A 65 1.66 -23.60 -0.61
N SER A 66 2.18 -24.44 0.30
CA SER A 66 2.06 -24.26 1.75
C SER A 66 2.19 -22.78 2.11
N VAL A 67 1.11 -22.19 2.64
CA VAL A 67 1.04 -20.77 2.97
C VAL A 67 2.17 -20.45 3.94
N LYS A 68 3.09 -19.58 3.52
CA LYS A 68 4.20 -19.15 4.37
C LYS A 68 3.68 -18.20 5.45
N ALA A 69 4.20 -18.34 6.66
CA ALA A 69 3.90 -17.41 7.75
C ALA A 69 4.31 -15.96 7.40
N PHE A 70 3.60 -14.99 7.96
CA PHE A 70 3.87 -13.55 7.77
C PHE A 70 5.30 -13.15 8.15
N ASP A 71 5.91 -13.87 9.08
CA ASP A 71 7.27 -13.59 9.51
C ASP A 71 8.33 -13.96 8.49
N ASN A 72 8.00 -14.87 7.56
CA ASN A 72 8.87 -15.31 6.47
C ASN A 72 8.89 -14.36 5.26
N ILE A 73 8.15 -13.24 5.29
CA ILE A 73 8.22 -12.23 4.23
C ILE A 73 9.63 -11.60 4.27
N PRO A 74 10.37 -11.58 3.14
CA PRO A 74 11.71 -11.02 3.09
C PRO A 74 11.67 -9.51 3.33
N GLY A 75 12.77 -8.95 3.80
CA GLY A 75 12.86 -7.52 4.05
C GLY A 75 13.99 -7.12 4.97
N PRO A 76 14.26 -5.81 5.12
CA PRO A 76 15.32 -5.32 5.98
C PRO A 76 15.03 -5.69 7.44
N LYS A 77 15.96 -6.45 8.03
CA LYS A 77 15.93 -6.79 9.45
C LYS A 77 16.53 -5.63 10.23
N GLY A 78 15.67 -4.79 10.80
CA GLY A 78 16.09 -3.71 11.68
C GLY A 78 16.32 -4.16 13.12
N LEU A 79 16.75 -3.23 13.98
CA LEU A 79 16.94 -3.49 15.42
C LEU A 79 15.62 -3.91 16.10
N PRO A 80 15.68 -4.65 17.22
CA PRO A 80 14.50 -4.95 18.01
C PRO A 80 13.80 -3.64 18.40
N ILE A 81 12.47 -3.63 18.32
CA ILE A 81 11.58 -2.49 18.62
C ILE A 81 11.60 -1.36 17.57
N VAL A 82 12.75 -0.74 17.29
CA VAL A 82 12.83 0.43 16.38
C VAL A 82 12.81 0.06 14.90
N GLY A 83 13.20 -1.16 14.54
CA GLY A 83 13.25 -1.60 13.15
C GLY A 83 14.25 -0.80 12.31
N THR A 84 13.87 -0.41 11.09
CA THR A 84 14.71 0.35 10.14
C THR A 84 14.64 1.86 10.37
N LEU A 85 13.92 2.34 11.38
CA LEU A 85 13.67 3.78 11.58
C LEU A 85 14.98 4.58 11.70
N LEU A 86 15.99 4.03 12.38
CA LEU A 86 17.28 4.70 12.54
C LEU A 86 17.99 4.96 11.21
N ASP A 87 17.77 4.11 10.20
CA ASP A 87 18.38 4.30 8.88
C ASP A 87 17.83 5.53 8.16
N TYR A 88 16.62 5.98 8.51
CA TYR A 88 16.04 7.21 7.99
C TYR A 88 16.36 8.45 8.83
N MET A 89 16.74 8.28 10.11
CA MET A 89 17.05 9.39 11.01
C MET A 89 18.51 9.86 10.92
N LYS A 90 19.41 9.05 10.36
CA LYS A 90 20.81 9.43 10.13
C LYS A 90 20.89 10.61 9.15
N LYS A 91 21.84 11.55 9.35
CA LYS A 91 22.03 12.72 8.48
C LYS A 91 22.26 12.34 7.02
N ASP A 92 23.07 11.30 6.79
CA ASP A 92 23.32 10.70 5.47
C ASP A 92 22.47 9.43 5.25
N GLY A 93 21.32 9.36 5.94
CA GLY A 93 20.41 8.23 5.93
C GLY A 93 19.45 8.22 4.74
N LEU A 94 18.51 7.28 4.79
CA LEU A 94 17.48 7.13 3.78
C LEU A 94 16.52 8.34 3.78
N PRO A 95 16.29 8.96 2.61
CA PRO A 95 15.48 10.17 2.52
C PRO A 95 13.97 9.91 2.69
N PHE A 96 13.37 10.49 3.75
CA PHE A 96 11.90 10.50 3.92
C PHE A 96 11.17 11.30 2.82
N ASN A 97 11.81 12.32 2.24
CA ASN A 97 11.24 13.09 1.13
C ASN A 97 11.25 12.33 -0.21
N LYS A 98 11.94 11.18 -0.29
CA LYS A 98 12.08 10.37 -1.52
C LYS A 98 11.83 8.88 -1.23
N LEU A 99 10.82 8.57 -0.42
CA LEU A 99 10.48 7.19 -0.03
C LEU A 99 10.26 6.25 -1.22
N TYR A 100 9.70 6.72 -2.33
CA TYR A 100 9.53 5.91 -3.53
C TYR A 100 10.86 5.38 -4.09
N LYS A 101 11.95 6.14 -3.99
CA LYS A 101 13.29 5.69 -4.41
C LYS A 101 13.81 4.61 -3.48
N VAL A 102 13.63 4.83 -2.18
CA VAL A 102 14.02 3.88 -1.14
C VAL A 102 13.29 2.56 -1.33
N TYR A 103 11.98 2.59 -1.53
CA TYR A 103 11.20 1.38 -1.75
C TYR A 103 11.52 0.69 -3.07
N ARG A 104 11.84 1.43 -4.14
CA ARG A 104 12.35 0.85 -5.39
C ARG A 104 13.68 0.13 -5.17
N GLN A 105 14.60 0.71 -4.39
CA GLN A 105 15.86 0.04 -4.05
C GLN A 105 15.61 -1.23 -3.24
N ARG A 106 14.67 -1.19 -2.28
CA ARG A 106 14.30 -2.35 -1.49
C ARG A 106 13.60 -3.43 -2.30
N SER A 107 12.76 -3.08 -3.28
CA SER A 107 12.14 -4.08 -4.16
C SER A 107 13.19 -4.78 -5.03
N LEU A 108 14.22 -4.06 -5.47
CA LEU A 108 15.34 -4.67 -6.18
C LEU A 108 16.17 -5.62 -5.28
N GLN A 109 16.28 -5.31 -3.98
CA GLN A 109 17.06 -6.09 -3.03
C GLN A 109 16.33 -7.31 -2.45
N TYR A 110 15.06 -7.16 -2.07
CA TYR A 110 14.28 -8.17 -1.36
C TYR A 110 13.22 -8.85 -2.24
N GLY A 111 13.01 -8.35 -3.45
CA GLY A 111 12.03 -8.86 -4.40
C GLY A 111 10.72 -8.06 -4.42
N PRO A 112 9.73 -8.57 -5.19
CA PRO A 112 8.51 -7.83 -5.51
C PRO A 112 7.57 -7.61 -4.31
N VAL A 113 7.71 -8.42 -3.26
CA VAL A 113 6.97 -8.31 -2.00
C VAL A 113 7.96 -8.33 -0.86
N PHE A 114 8.07 -7.23 -0.12
CA PHE A 114 8.95 -7.14 1.05
C PHE A 114 8.26 -6.52 2.25
N LYS A 115 8.76 -6.83 3.45
CA LYS A 115 8.23 -6.32 4.73
C LYS A 115 9.25 -5.40 5.38
N GLU A 116 8.80 -4.24 5.82
CA GLU A 116 9.59 -3.28 6.56
C GLU A 116 8.91 -2.90 7.88
N LYS A 117 9.69 -2.86 8.97
CA LYS A 117 9.22 -2.40 10.28
C LYS A 117 9.87 -1.06 10.61
N LEU A 118 9.07 -0.02 10.77
CA LEU A 118 9.47 1.29 11.28
C LEU A 118 8.80 1.50 12.63
N ALA A 119 9.56 1.36 13.72
CA ALA A 119 9.05 1.38 15.08
C ALA A 119 7.81 0.45 15.28
N ASN A 120 6.67 1.03 15.63
CA ASN A 120 5.39 0.34 15.82
C ASN A 120 4.63 0.05 14.50
N PHE A 121 5.11 0.56 13.36
CA PHE A 121 4.50 0.35 12.06
C PHE A 121 5.20 -0.76 11.28
N THR A 122 4.44 -1.78 10.86
CA THR A 122 4.91 -2.83 9.95
C THR A 122 4.20 -2.68 8.61
N THR A 123 4.96 -2.54 7.53
CA THR A 123 4.43 -2.34 6.18
C THR A 123 4.98 -3.42 5.27
N VAL A 124 4.09 -4.12 4.57
CA VAL A 124 4.39 -4.94 3.42
C VAL A 124 4.26 -4.05 2.19
N VAL A 125 5.28 -4.03 1.35
CA VAL A 125 5.32 -3.24 0.13
C VAL A 125 5.30 -4.22 -1.03
N ILE A 126 4.41 -3.97 -1.98
CA ILE A 126 4.23 -4.75 -3.21
C ILE A 126 4.59 -3.84 -4.37
N SER A 127 5.67 -4.16 -5.09
CA SER A 127 6.09 -3.38 -6.26
C SER A 127 5.58 -3.96 -7.56
N ASP A 128 5.26 -5.25 -7.59
CA ASP A 128 4.83 -5.95 -8.80
C ASP A 128 3.31 -5.80 -9.06
N PRO A 129 2.89 -5.42 -10.27
CA PRO A 129 1.48 -5.28 -10.61
C PRO A 129 0.69 -6.59 -10.51
N ALA A 130 1.28 -7.73 -10.87
CA ALA A 130 0.59 -9.02 -10.82
C ALA A 130 0.33 -9.44 -9.37
N GLU A 131 1.30 -9.26 -8.47
CA GLU A 131 1.10 -9.46 -7.04
C GLU A 131 0.08 -8.47 -6.43
N TYR A 132 0.10 -7.21 -6.86
CA TYR A 132 -0.88 -6.22 -6.40
C TYR A 132 -2.32 -6.60 -6.78
N ASN A 133 -2.52 -7.09 -8.01
CA ASN A 133 -3.82 -7.53 -8.48
C ASN A 133 -4.40 -8.67 -7.63
N LYS A 134 -3.56 -9.56 -7.08
CA LYS A 134 -4.01 -10.61 -6.15
C LYS A 134 -4.58 -10.01 -4.87
N VAL A 135 -3.95 -8.97 -4.33
CA VAL A 135 -4.43 -8.27 -3.13
C VAL A 135 -5.74 -7.54 -3.40
N VAL A 136 -5.84 -6.82 -4.52
CA VAL A 136 -7.07 -6.11 -4.90
C VAL A 136 -8.25 -7.07 -5.05
N ARG A 137 -8.03 -8.23 -5.68
CA ARG A 137 -9.07 -9.27 -5.80
C ARG A 137 -9.48 -9.85 -4.43
N ALA A 138 -8.59 -9.82 -3.44
CA ALA A 138 -8.84 -10.36 -2.10
C ALA A 138 -9.41 -9.34 -1.09
N GLU A 139 -9.25 -8.02 -1.30
CA GLU A 139 -9.70 -6.98 -0.36
C GLU A 139 -11.23 -6.88 -0.23
N GLY A 140 -12.00 -7.28 -1.24
CA GLY A 140 -13.45 -7.21 -1.23
C GLY A 140 -14.02 -5.81 -1.54
N LYS A 141 -15.31 -5.60 -1.27
CA LYS A 141 -16.05 -4.40 -1.68
C LYS A 141 -15.63 -3.11 -0.96
N TYR A 142 -15.17 -3.20 0.29
CA TYR A 142 -14.87 -2.06 1.15
C TYR A 142 -13.44 -2.19 1.68
N PRO A 143 -12.42 -1.72 0.94
CA PRO A 143 -11.03 -1.85 1.34
C PRO A 143 -10.73 -0.96 2.56
N LEU A 144 -10.05 -1.52 3.55
CA LEU A 144 -9.69 -0.78 4.75
C LEU A 144 -8.48 0.12 4.52
N ARG A 145 -8.67 1.43 4.68
CA ARG A 145 -7.57 2.40 4.66
C ARG A 145 -7.17 2.81 6.08
N ARG A 146 -5.92 3.28 6.26
CA ARG A 146 -5.50 3.83 7.55
C ARG A 146 -6.13 5.19 7.73
N ASP A 147 -6.77 5.38 8.87
CA ASP A 147 -7.31 6.68 9.28
C ASP A 147 -6.22 7.74 9.36
N VAL A 148 -6.56 8.94 8.89
CA VAL A 148 -5.80 10.14 9.19
C VAL A 148 -6.27 10.66 10.54
N GLU A 149 -5.66 10.19 11.64
CA GLU A 149 -6.11 10.45 13.02
C GLU A 149 -6.42 11.93 13.32
N PRO A 150 -5.56 12.91 12.94
CA PRO A 150 -5.88 14.32 13.22
C PRO A 150 -7.16 14.80 12.51
N TRP A 151 -7.39 14.31 11.30
CA TRP A 151 -8.59 14.62 10.50
C TRP A 151 -9.83 13.99 11.13
N PHE A 152 -9.71 12.73 11.57
CA PHE A 152 -10.78 12.01 12.25
C PHE A 152 -11.23 12.75 13.51
N LEU A 153 -10.27 13.11 14.37
CA LEU A 153 -10.53 13.81 15.65
C LEU A 153 -11.10 15.21 15.43
N TYR A 154 -10.63 15.94 14.42
CA TYR A 154 -11.17 17.27 14.09
C TYR A 154 -12.65 17.18 13.69
N ARG A 155 -13.00 16.22 12.83
CA ARG A 155 -14.38 16.05 12.34
C ARG A 155 -15.33 15.54 13.41
N GLU A 156 -14.87 14.60 14.24
CA GLU A 156 -15.61 14.13 15.41
C GLU A 156 -15.94 15.29 16.36
N LYS A 157 -14.93 16.12 16.72
CA LYS A 157 -15.12 17.29 17.59
C LYS A 157 -16.11 18.30 17.02
N ARG A 158 -16.20 18.42 15.69
CA ARG A 158 -17.10 19.34 14.98
C ARG A 158 -18.43 18.71 14.58
N LYS A 159 -18.70 17.45 14.96
CA LYS A 159 -19.89 16.68 14.57
C LYS A 159 -20.10 16.62 13.05
N MET A 160 -19.00 16.53 12.29
CA MET A 160 -19.02 16.34 10.84
C MET A 160 -18.86 14.85 10.51
N GLY A 161 -19.59 14.36 9.51
CA GLY A 161 -19.37 13.00 8.99
C GLY A 161 -17.93 12.82 8.50
N GLN A 162 -17.35 11.62 8.57
CA GLN A 162 -15.90 11.39 8.36
C GLN A 162 -15.42 11.54 6.90
N GLY A 163 -16.34 11.45 5.93
CA GLY A 163 -16.05 11.56 4.50
C GLY A 163 -15.23 10.38 3.95
N LEU A 164 -15.06 10.37 2.62
CA LEU A 164 -14.49 9.25 1.86
C LEU A 164 -13.06 8.83 2.27
N VAL A 165 -12.31 9.75 2.90
CA VAL A 165 -10.90 9.53 3.28
C VAL A 165 -10.77 8.50 4.41
N ASN A 166 -11.80 8.34 5.25
CA ASN A 166 -11.83 7.39 6.38
C ASN A 166 -13.12 6.51 6.34
N SER A 167 -13.70 6.28 5.15
CA SER A 167 -14.90 5.44 4.97
C SER A 167 -14.56 3.98 4.70
#